data_AF-A0A661KUN9-F1
#
_entry.id   AF-A0A661KUN9-F1
#
_cell.length_a   1.000
_cell.length_b   1.000
_cell.length_c   1.000
_cell.angle_alpha   90.00
_cell.angle_beta   90.00
_cell.angle_gamma   90.00
#
_symmetry.space_group_name_H-M   'P 1'
#
loop_
_entity.id
_entity.type
_entity.pdbx_description
1 polymer ?
#
loop_
_entity_poly.entity_id
_entity_poly.type
_entity_poly.pdbx_seq_one_letter_code
_entity_poly.pdbx_strand_id
1 'polypeptide(L)'
;TKLDSLLSSPLVREAFGLIPLEEIKKFCSRHIVLFEGKPCLLVGDYKANNINVINDPSWRINGIYDFGDAFAGLNEWDFSKFFRHVTDVYPDMKRPFLNGYKQSGIVRKGFEKKVRVYDVFLVLLTVEKMMRAPVSDSEKIAVLRKYVDVLKENIFIVNSL
;
A
#
# COMPACT_ATOMS: atom_id res chain seq x y z
N THR A 1 -12.29 15.48 9.70
CA THR A 1 -12.02 14.03 9.85
C THR A 1 -10.53 13.80 10.16
N LYS A 2 -10.13 12.57 10.52
CA LYS A 2 -8.71 12.21 10.73
C LYS A 2 -7.85 12.50 9.49
N LEU A 3 -8.41 12.25 8.30
CA LEU A 3 -7.82 12.59 7.02
C LEU A 3 -7.62 14.11 6.85
N ASP A 4 -8.62 14.93 7.21
CA ASP A 4 -8.50 16.39 7.11
C ASP A 4 -7.41 16.94 8.02
N SER A 5 -7.28 16.40 9.24
CA SER A 5 -6.20 16.76 10.17
C SER A 5 -4.83 16.43 9.58
N LEU A 6 -4.67 15.21 9.04
CA LEU A 6 -3.43 14.77 8.40
C LEU A 6 -3.03 15.68 7.22
N LEU A 7 -3.96 15.90 6.29
CA LEU A 7 -3.69 16.71 5.09
C LEU A 7 -3.54 18.21 5.40
N SER A 8 -4.02 18.68 6.55
CA SER A 8 -3.83 20.08 6.99
C SER A 8 -2.50 20.33 7.68
N SER A 9 -1.73 19.27 7.99
CA SER A 9 -0.39 19.41 8.57
C SER A 9 0.53 20.22 7.63
N PRO A 10 1.28 21.23 8.16
CA PRO A 10 2.26 21.98 7.36
C PRO A 10 3.28 21.09 6.67
N LEU A 11 3.78 20.06 7.35
CA LEU A 11 4.77 19.13 6.79
C LEU A 11 4.21 18.31 5.64
N VAL A 12 2.95 17.84 5.77
CA VAL A 12 2.27 17.10 4.70
C VAL A 12 2.02 18.03 3.51
N ARG A 13 1.58 19.27 3.76
CA ARG A 13 1.39 20.28 2.70
C ARG A 13 2.68 20.60 1.96
N GLU A 14 3.78 20.74 2.69
CA GLU A 14 5.09 20.97 2.10
C GLU A 14 5.55 19.78 1.26
N ALA A 15 5.44 18.57 1.79
CA ALA A 15 5.86 17.37 1.09
C ALA A 15 4.99 17.07 -0.13
N PHE A 16 3.68 17.24 -0.01
CA PHE A 16 2.69 16.90 -1.04
C PHE A 16 2.33 18.07 -1.94
N GLY A 17 3.00 19.22 -1.84
CA GLY A 17 2.63 20.49 -2.51
C GLY A 17 2.43 20.42 -4.03
N LEU A 18 2.74 19.29 -4.66
CA LEU A 18 2.49 18.99 -6.06
C LEU A 18 1.15 18.26 -6.34
N ILE A 19 0.36 17.93 -5.32
CA ILE A 19 -0.95 17.26 -5.44
C ILE A 19 -2.02 18.13 -4.76
N PRO A 20 -3.11 18.49 -5.45
CA PRO A 20 -4.24 19.14 -4.79
C PRO A 20 -4.81 18.25 -3.68
N LEU A 21 -4.76 18.69 -2.42
CA LEU A 21 -5.23 17.87 -1.29
C LEU A 21 -6.71 17.50 -1.39
N GLU A 22 -7.52 18.35 -2.00
CA GLU A 22 -8.93 18.07 -2.28
C GLU A 22 -9.11 16.90 -3.25
N GLU A 23 -8.14 16.66 -4.14
CA GLU A 23 -8.14 15.49 -5.01
C GLU A 23 -7.96 14.20 -4.21
N ILE A 24 -7.04 14.21 -3.23
CA ILE A 24 -6.82 13.08 -2.32
C ILE A 24 -8.09 12.82 -1.50
N LYS A 25 -8.73 13.86 -0.95
CA LYS A 25 -9.97 13.71 -0.18
C LYS A 25 -11.11 13.15 -1.03
N LYS A 26 -11.31 13.71 -2.23
CA LYS A 26 -12.32 13.26 -3.19
C LYS A 26 -12.08 11.81 -3.63
N PHE A 27 -10.82 11.44 -3.81
CA PHE A 27 -10.44 10.07 -4.10
C PHE A 27 -10.83 9.13 -2.96
N CYS A 28 -10.48 9.47 -1.73
CA CYS A 28 -10.78 8.64 -0.56
C CYS A 28 -12.29 8.48 -0.35
N SER A 29 -13.06 9.57 -0.45
CA SER A 29 -14.52 9.53 -0.26
C SER A 29 -15.23 8.68 -1.30
N ARG A 30 -14.78 8.71 -2.57
CA ARG A 30 -15.34 7.89 -3.66
C ARG A 30 -15.05 6.40 -3.50
N HIS A 31 -13.91 6.05 -2.93
CA HIS A 31 -13.40 4.67 -2.96
C HIS A 31 -13.47 3.95 -1.62
N ILE A 32 -13.95 4.60 -0.56
CA ILE A 32 -14.09 3.98 0.77
C ILE A 32 -15.01 2.73 0.74
N VAL A 33 -15.98 2.68 -0.17
CA VAL A 33 -16.88 1.51 -0.34
C VAL A 33 -16.13 0.26 -0.81
N LEU A 34 -14.91 0.40 -1.36
CA LEU A 34 -14.08 -0.75 -1.75
C LEU A 34 -13.51 -1.52 -0.55
N PHE A 35 -13.73 -1.03 0.67
CA PHE A 35 -13.41 -1.72 1.92
C PHE A 35 -14.56 -2.59 2.46
N GLU A 36 -15.66 -2.71 1.72
CA GLU A 36 -16.72 -3.67 2.03
C GLU A 36 -16.32 -5.09 1.63
N GLY A 37 -16.56 -6.04 2.54
CA GLY A 37 -16.28 -7.46 2.37
C GLY A 37 -15.93 -8.16 3.68
N LYS A 38 -15.68 -9.48 3.60
CA LYS A 38 -15.26 -10.26 4.77
C LYS A 38 -13.79 -9.94 5.09
N PRO A 39 -13.47 -9.38 6.26
CA PRO A 39 -12.09 -9.14 6.64
C PRO A 39 -11.37 -10.48 6.88
N CYS A 40 -10.07 -10.48 6.60
CA CYS A 40 -9.12 -11.53 6.92
C CYS A 40 -7.89 -10.91 7.59
N LEU A 41 -7.11 -11.73 8.27
CA LEU A 41 -5.84 -11.29 8.85
C LEU A 41 -4.84 -11.08 7.71
N LEU A 42 -4.27 -9.88 7.67
CA LEU A 42 -3.25 -9.47 6.71
C LEU A 42 -1.90 -9.37 7.40
N VAL A 43 -0.82 -9.61 6.65
CA VAL A 43 0.55 -9.40 7.13
C VAL A 43 0.83 -7.91 7.30
N GLY A 44 0.27 -7.07 6.41
CA GLY A 44 0.37 -5.61 6.48
C GLY A 44 1.73 -5.04 6.06
N ASP A 45 2.80 -5.84 6.11
CA ASP A 45 4.13 -5.54 5.57
C ASP A 45 4.70 -6.69 4.71
N TYR A 46 3.88 -7.25 3.82
CA TYR A 46 4.29 -8.38 2.97
C TYR A 46 5.28 -7.94 1.86
N LYS A 47 6.58 -8.08 2.15
CA LYS A 47 7.71 -7.72 1.26
C LYS A 47 8.85 -8.72 1.36
N ALA A 48 9.78 -8.71 0.39
CA ALA A 48 10.86 -9.70 0.29
C ALA A 48 11.68 -9.87 1.59
N ASN A 49 12.02 -8.76 2.27
CA ASN A 49 12.79 -8.80 3.51
C ASN A 49 12.08 -9.46 4.70
N ASN A 50 10.77 -9.76 4.57
CA ASN A 50 9.96 -10.37 5.62
C ASN A 50 9.60 -11.83 5.28
N ILE A 51 10.18 -12.38 4.20
CA ILE A 51 9.93 -13.74 3.71
C ILE A 51 11.25 -14.52 3.78
N ASN A 52 11.28 -15.57 4.59
CA ASN A 52 12.40 -16.50 4.62
C ASN A 52 12.22 -17.56 3.53
N VAL A 53 13.26 -17.81 2.74
CA VAL A 53 13.29 -18.86 1.72
C VAL A 53 14.46 -19.80 1.97
N ILE A 54 14.24 -21.08 1.77
CA ILE A 54 15.30 -22.10 1.81
C ILE A 54 15.31 -22.87 0.50
N ASN A 55 16.49 -23.38 0.12
CA ASN A 55 16.70 -24.13 -1.11
C ASN A 55 17.36 -25.47 -0.81
N ASP A 56 16.59 -26.39 -0.20
CA ASP A 56 17.05 -27.76 0.08
C ASP A 56 15.86 -28.70 0.39
N PRO A 57 15.39 -29.58 -0.51
CA PRO A 57 15.94 -29.90 -1.84
C PRO A 57 15.46 -28.98 -2.97
N SER A 58 14.55 -28.06 -2.68
CA SER A 58 14.00 -27.09 -3.63
C SER A 58 13.62 -25.79 -2.93
N TRP A 59 13.50 -24.71 -3.72
CA TRP A 59 13.05 -23.41 -3.26
C TRP A 59 11.67 -23.50 -2.61
N ARG A 60 11.58 -23.13 -1.34
CA ARG A 60 10.32 -22.99 -0.61
C ARG A 60 10.39 -21.85 0.39
N ILE A 61 9.23 -21.28 0.68
CA ILE A 61 9.06 -20.37 1.81
C ILE A 61 9.22 -21.19 3.10
N ASN A 62 10.13 -20.78 3.96
CA ASN A 62 10.39 -21.38 5.26
C ASN A 62 9.80 -20.57 6.43
N GLY A 63 9.29 -19.37 6.14
CA GLY A 63 8.64 -18.54 7.15
C GLY A 63 8.29 -17.16 6.62
N ILE A 64 7.32 -16.54 7.26
CA ILE A 64 6.99 -15.12 7.14
C ILE A 64 7.13 -14.54 8.55
N TYR A 65 7.71 -13.36 8.67
CA TYR A 65 7.96 -12.72 9.96
C TYR A 65 7.68 -11.21 9.89
N ASP A 66 7.88 -10.51 11.00
CA ASP A 66 7.60 -9.07 11.16
C ASP A 66 6.12 -8.69 10.96
N PHE A 67 5.26 -9.28 11.80
CA PHE A 67 3.81 -9.02 11.83
C PHE A 67 3.43 -7.76 12.62
N GLY A 68 4.36 -6.83 12.89
CA GLY A 68 4.08 -5.61 13.66
C GLY A 68 3.05 -4.69 13.00
N ASP A 69 2.88 -4.83 11.68
CA ASP A 69 1.91 -4.10 10.86
C ASP A 69 0.65 -4.92 10.53
N ALA A 70 0.49 -6.12 11.09
CA ALA A 70 -0.65 -6.99 10.80
C ALA A 70 -1.98 -6.37 11.25
N PHE A 71 -3.01 -6.52 10.43
CA PHE A 71 -4.34 -5.96 10.71
C PHE A 71 -5.46 -6.76 10.02
N ALA A 72 -6.70 -6.51 10.43
CA ALA A 72 -7.87 -7.07 9.78
C ALA A 72 -8.26 -6.21 8.57
N GLY A 73 -8.28 -6.80 7.37
CA GLY A 73 -8.62 -6.10 6.14
C GLY A 73 -9.00 -7.05 5.01
N LEU A 74 -9.12 -6.52 3.80
CA LEU A 74 -9.44 -7.33 2.64
C LEU A 74 -8.16 -7.93 2.06
N ASN A 75 -8.19 -9.20 1.70
CA ASN A 75 -7.06 -10.00 1.23
C ASN A 75 -6.22 -9.33 0.13
N GLU A 76 -6.86 -8.55 -0.72
CA GLU A 76 -6.23 -7.81 -1.82
C GLU A 76 -5.31 -6.67 -1.37
N TRP A 77 -5.37 -6.25 -0.10
CA TRP A 77 -4.58 -5.13 0.42
C TRP A 77 -3.08 -5.46 0.47
N ASP A 78 -2.69 -6.68 0.88
CA ASP A 78 -1.28 -7.10 0.97
C ASP A 78 -0.57 -7.10 -0.40
N PHE A 79 -1.33 -7.16 -1.49
CA PHE A 79 -0.76 -7.02 -2.85
C PHE A 79 -0.21 -5.63 -3.12
N SER A 80 -0.71 -4.58 -2.44
CA SER A 80 -0.27 -3.20 -2.68
C SER A 80 1.21 -3.04 -2.31
N LYS A 81 1.60 -3.52 -1.11
CA LYS A 81 3.02 -3.54 -0.71
C LYS A 81 3.84 -4.51 -1.54
N PHE A 82 3.31 -5.69 -1.82
CA PHE A 82 4.03 -6.67 -2.63
C PHE A 82 4.37 -6.11 -4.01
N PHE A 83 3.39 -5.52 -4.72
CA PHE A 83 3.64 -4.95 -6.04
C PHE A 83 4.63 -3.78 -5.99
N ARG A 84 4.47 -2.85 -5.05
CA ARG A 84 5.40 -1.73 -4.89
C ARG A 84 6.84 -2.16 -4.57
N HIS A 85 7.02 -3.17 -3.73
CA HIS A 85 8.36 -3.54 -3.26
C HIS A 85 9.03 -4.66 -4.05
N VAL A 86 8.23 -5.52 -4.69
CA VAL A 86 8.75 -6.71 -5.38
C VAL A 86 8.63 -6.55 -6.89
N THR A 87 7.48 -6.11 -7.41
CA THR A 87 7.30 -6.06 -8.87
C THR A 87 7.97 -4.86 -9.53
N ASP A 88 8.27 -3.80 -8.79
CA ASP A 88 9.09 -2.69 -9.30
C ASP A 88 10.54 -3.13 -9.56
N VAL A 89 11.05 -4.10 -8.78
CA VAL A 89 12.40 -4.68 -8.95
C VAL A 89 12.38 -5.90 -9.87
N TYR A 90 11.32 -6.70 -9.78
CA TYR A 90 11.14 -7.94 -10.54
C TYR A 90 9.76 -7.96 -11.24
N PRO A 91 9.59 -7.22 -12.34
CA PRO A 91 8.28 -7.09 -13.01
C PRO A 91 7.64 -8.42 -13.40
N ASP A 92 8.47 -9.38 -13.81
CA ASP A 92 8.03 -10.71 -14.23
C ASP A 92 7.42 -11.55 -13.09
N MET A 93 7.62 -11.15 -11.83
CA MET A 93 7.06 -11.84 -10.66
C MET A 93 5.56 -11.61 -10.46
N LYS A 94 4.98 -10.54 -11.04
CA LYS A 94 3.56 -10.21 -10.84
C LYS A 94 2.64 -11.36 -11.25
N ARG A 95 2.87 -11.92 -12.45
CA ARG A 95 2.02 -12.97 -13.03
C ARG A 95 2.16 -14.31 -12.29
N PRO A 96 3.37 -14.87 -12.06
CA PRO A 96 3.54 -16.09 -11.27
C PRO A 96 2.95 -15.98 -9.85
N PHE A 97 3.16 -14.84 -9.18
CA PHE A 97 2.61 -14.63 -7.83
C PHE A 97 1.07 -14.66 -7.83
N LEU A 98 0.43 -13.93 -8.74
CA LEU A 98 -1.03 -13.93 -8.87
C LEU A 98 -1.58 -15.30 -9.25
N ASN A 99 -0.90 -16.05 -10.11
CA ASN A 99 -1.31 -17.39 -10.50
C ASN A 99 -1.23 -18.36 -9.31
N GLY A 100 -0.18 -18.28 -8.50
CA GLY A 100 -0.07 -19.05 -7.26
C GLY A 100 -1.17 -18.70 -6.26
N TYR A 101 -1.42 -17.41 -6.05
CA TYR A 101 -2.46 -16.95 -5.12
C TYR A 101 -3.86 -17.45 -5.49
N LYS A 102 -4.21 -17.46 -6.77
CA LYS A 102 -5.52 -17.92 -7.27
C LYS A 102 -5.78 -19.41 -7.01
N GLN A 103 -4.77 -20.20 -6.63
CA GLN A 103 -4.95 -21.60 -6.28
C GLN A 103 -5.60 -21.80 -4.90
N SER A 104 -5.50 -20.80 -4.01
CA SER A 104 -6.03 -20.89 -2.64
C SER A 104 -6.85 -19.67 -2.20
N GLY A 105 -6.75 -18.54 -2.92
CA GLY A 105 -7.40 -17.28 -2.60
C GLY A 105 -8.34 -16.78 -3.69
N ILE A 106 -9.14 -15.77 -3.35
CA ILE A 106 -10.11 -15.15 -4.25
C ILE A 106 -9.60 -13.77 -4.67
N VAL A 107 -9.46 -13.57 -5.98
CA VAL A 107 -9.22 -12.25 -6.59
C VAL A 107 -10.56 -11.71 -7.08
N ARG A 108 -11.04 -10.60 -6.50
CA ARG A 108 -12.37 -10.06 -6.80
C ARG A 108 -12.35 -9.25 -8.10
N LYS A 109 -13.54 -9.04 -8.67
CA LYS A 109 -13.72 -8.16 -9.84
C LYS A 109 -13.14 -6.77 -9.53
N GLY A 110 -12.43 -6.21 -10.53
CA GLY A 110 -11.77 -4.91 -10.42
C GLY A 110 -10.48 -4.93 -9.61
N PHE A 111 -9.85 -6.09 -9.41
CA PHE A 111 -8.64 -6.26 -8.61
C PHE A 111 -7.56 -5.21 -8.86
N GLU A 112 -7.15 -4.99 -10.11
CA GLU A 112 -6.08 -4.02 -10.44
C GLU A 112 -6.44 -2.60 -9.96
N LYS A 113 -7.70 -2.17 -10.17
CA LYS A 113 -8.19 -0.87 -9.68
C LYS A 113 -8.21 -0.84 -8.15
N LYS A 114 -8.64 -1.92 -7.49
CA LYS A 114 -8.69 -2.02 -6.03
C LYS A 114 -7.31 -1.97 -5.39
N VAL A 115 -6.33 -2.69 -5.94
CA VAL A 115 -4.95 -2.67 -5.43
C VAL A 115 -4.37 -1.26 -5.51
N ARG A 116 -4.60 -0.54 -6.61
CA ARG A 116 -4.17 0.87 -6.73
C ARG A 116 -4.84 1.79 -5.71
N VAL A 117 -6.13 1.58 -5.45
CA VAL A 117 -6.84 2.28 -4.37
C VAL A 117 -6.21 1.97 -3.01
N TYR A 118 -6.01 0.69 -2.69
CA TYR A 118 -5.39 0.26 -1.43
C TYR A 118 -3.99 0.84 -1.27
N ASP A 119 -3.25 0.98 -2.36
CA ASP A 119 -1.92 1.58 -2.35
C ASP A 119 -1.94 3.05 -1.91
N VAL A 120 -2.92 3.84 -2.37
CA VAL A 120 -3.17 5.22 -1.92
C VAL A 120 -3.52 5.27 -0.43
N PHE A 121 -4.44 4.43 0.03
CA PHE A 121 -4.81 4.38 1.46
C PHE A 121 -3.62 3.97 2.34
N LEU A 122 -2.81 3.03 1.87
CA LEU A 122 -1.60 2.61 2.56
C LEU A 122 -0.56 3.73 2.65
N VAL A 123 -0.37 4.53 1.59
CA VAL A 123 0.47 5.74 1.68
C VAL A 123 -0.04 6.64 2.78
N LEU A 124 -1.34 6.94 2.83
CA LEU A 124 -1.90 7.85 3.83
C LEU A 124 -1.73 7.32 5.26
N LEU A 125 -1.87 6.01 5.46
CA LEU A 125 -1.57 5.36 6.75
C LEU A 125 -0.08 5.46 7.11
N THR A 126 0.81 5.31 6.12
CA THR A 126 2.25 5.44 6.31
C THR A 126 2.65 6.88 6.66
N VAL A 127 2.05 7.86 5.98
CA VAL A 127 2.19 9.29 6.28
C VAL A 127 1.76 9.54 7.72
N GLU A 128 0.60 9.02 8.12
CA GLU A 128 0.10 9.17 9.48
C GLU A 128 1.06 8.60 10.54
N LYS A 129 1.60 7.40 10.30
CA LYS A 129 2.63 6.79 11.17
C LYS A 129 3.90 7.66 11.22
N MET A 130 4.36 8.15 10.07
CA MET A 130 5.56 8.99 9.97
C MET A 130 5.41 10.31 10.73
N MET A 131 4.23 10.92 10.71
CA MET A 131 3.95 12.14 11.46
C MET A 131 4.08 11.95 12.98
N ARG A 132 3.80 10.74 13.48
CA ARG A 132 3.92 10.35 14.90
C ARG A 132 5.32 9.89 15.30
N ALA A 133 6.20 9.62 14.32
CA ALA A 133 7.53 9.10 14.60
C ALA A 133 8.43 10.20 15.23
N PRO A 134 9.32 9.82 16.19
CA PRO A 134 10.25 10.74 16.85
C PRO A 134 11.49 11.00 15.99
N VAL A 135 11.28 11.41 14.74
CA VAL A 135 12.32 11.79 13.77
C VAL A 135 12.17 13.27 13.41
N SER A 136 13.22 13.88 12.86
CA SER A 136 13.21 15.31 12.53
C SER A 136 12.20 15.62 11.41
N ASP A 137 11.71 16.86 11.39
CA ASP A 137 10.79 17.31 10.35
C ASP A 137 11.40 17.20 8.94
N SER A 138 12.70 17.45 8.82
CA SER A 138 13.44 17.28 7.56
C SER A 138 13.44 15.83 7.06
N GLU A 139 13.61 14.85 7.96
CA GLU A 139 13.53 13.43 7.63
C GLU A 139 12.10 13.02 7.26
N LYS A 140 11.09 13.54 7.99
CA LYS A 140 9.68 13.31 7.63
C LYS A 140 9.42 13.80 6.21
N ILE A 141 9.77 15.03 5.89
CA ILE A 141 9.57 15.60 4.55
C ILE A 141 10.28 14.76 3.48
N ALA A 142 11.53 14.37 3.71
CA ALA A 142 12.31 13.56 2.77
C ALA A 142 11.65 12.19 2.50
N VAL A 143 11.09 11.54 3.53
CA VAL A 143 10.35 10.28 3.38
C VAL A 143 9.02 10.51 2.68
N LEU A 144 8.25 11.53 3.08
CA LEU A 144 6.93 11.83 2.52
C LEU A 144 7.00 12.16 1.02
N ARG A 145 8.05 12.86 0.57
CA ARG A 145 8.27 13.18 -0.85
C ARG A 145 8.37 11.93 -1.74
N LYS A 146 8.85 10.80 -1.21
CA LYS A 146 8.94 9.53 -1.95
C LYS A 146 7.57 8.96 -2.33
N TYR A 147 6.50 9.37 -1.63
CA TYR A 147 5.15 8.88 -1.88
C TYR A 147 4.33 9.80 -2.80
N VAL A 148 4.84 10.96 -3.19
CA VAL A 148 4.12 11.90 -4.05
C VAL A 148 3.82 11.28 -5.41
N ASP A 149 4.80 10.65 -6.04
CA ASP A 149 4.60 10.05 -7.36
C ASP A 149 3.65 8.86 -7.30
N VAL A 150 3.75 8.05 -6.25
CA VAL A 150 2.82 6.93 -5.99
C VAL A 150 1.38 7.41 -5.87
N LEU A 151 1.15 8.51 -5.13
CA LEU A 151 -0.18 9.10 -5.00
C LEU A 151 -0.68 9.64 -6.35
N LYS A 152 0.15 10.41 -7.06
CA LYS A 152 -0.21 10.99 -8.36
C LYS A 152 -0.58 9.92 -9.38
N GLU A 153 0.29 8.92 -9.55
CA GLU A 153 0.12 7.89 -10.55
C GLU A 153 -1.15 7.07 -10.28
N ASN A 154 -1.34 6.62 -9.03
CA ASN A 154 -2.50 5.79 -8.71
C ASN A 154 -3.81 6.58 -8.75
N ILE A 155 -3.84 7.83 -8.28
CA ILE A 155 -5.03 8.68 -8.37
C ILE A 155 -5.39 8.94 -9.84
N PHE A 156 -4.40 9.28 -10.67
CA PHE A 156 -4.60 9.52 -12.10
C PHE A 156 -5.15 8.28 -12.80
N ILE A 157 -4.46 7.13 -12.69
CA ILE A 157 -4.85 5.88 -13.36
C ILE A 157 -6.25 5.43 -12.93
N VAL A 158 -6.53 5.44 -11.63
CA VAL A 158 -7.84 5.00 -11.11
C VAL A 158 -8.98 5.91 -11.58
N ASN A 159 -8.71 7.21 -11.78
CA ASN A 159 -9.69 8.16 -12.34
C ASN A 159 -9.85 8.00 -13.87
N SER A 160 -8.88 7.42 -14.57
CA SER A 160 -8.94 7.13 -16.01
C SER A 160 -9.55 5.77 -16.37
N LEU A 161 -9.72 4.87 -15.38
CA LEU A 161 -10.33 3.53 -15.51
C LEU A 161 -11.81 3.52 -15.13
#